data_AF-A0A0C2FJ75-F1
#
_entry.id   AF-A0A0C2FJ75-F1
#
_cell.length_a   1.000
_cell.length_b   1.000
_cell.length_c   1.000
_cell.angle_alpha   90.00
_cell.angle_beta   90.00
_cell.angle_gamma   90.00
#
_symmetry.space_group_name_H-M   'P 1'
#
loop_
_entity.id
_entity.type
_entity.pdbx_description
1 polymer ?
#
loop_
_entity_poly.entity_id
_entity_poly.type
_entity_poly.pdbx_seq_one_letter_code
_entity_poly.pdbx_strand_id
1 'polypeptide(L)'
;YCIITPIARLFPSWRALQFMTSLPTLLFGILMLAILPESFGFLIAKKKHKSAEVWIKRAQKWGGRKFDCDVVKTIENETARVPEETTLAESLRHVVHDPKLVLYMAIQTVLWVVDFMIYNALSLTSTD
;
A
#
# COMPACT_ATOMS: atom_id res chain seq x y z
N TYR A 1 -8.91 -17.63 14.33
CA TYR A 1 -8.94 -17.86 15.79
C TYR A 1 -8.37 -19.20 16.25
N CYS A 2 -8.43 -20.29 15.46
CA CYS A 2 -8.02 -21.64 15.90
C CYS A 2 -6.53 -21.84 16.28
N ILE A 3 -5.63 -20.95 15.84
CA ILE A 3 -4.18 -21.05 16.13
C ILE A 3 -3.81 -20.28 17.42
N ILE A 4 -4.66 -19.37 17.88
CA ILE A 4 -4.39 -18.49 19.03
C ILE A 4 -4.50 -19.30 20.35
N THR A 5 -5.46 -20.22 20.42
CA THR A 5 -5.72 -21.08 21.59
C THR A 5 -4.55 -21.99 21.99
N PRO A 6 -3.87 -22.72 21.07
CA PRO A 6 -2.68 -23.48 21.44
C PRO A 6 -1.47 -22.60 21.80
N ILE A 7 -1.33 -21.42 21.17
CA ILE A 7 -0.25 -20.47 21.45
C ILE A 7 -0.39 -19.84 22.85
N ALA A 8 -1.61 -19.51 23.27
CA ALA A 8 -1.88 -18.97 24.61
C ALA A 8 -1.56 -19.99 25.74
N ARG A 9 -1.69 -21.29 25.47
CA ARG A 9 -1.28 -22.35 26.42
C ARG A 9 0.24 -22.53 26.51
N LEU A 10 0.95 -22.33 25.40
CA LEU A 10 2.41 -22.50 25.33
C LEU A 10 3.17 -21.28 25.88
N PHE A 11 2.60 -20.07 25.77
CA PHE A 11 3.25 -18.83 26.19
C PHE A 11 2.27 -17.94 26.99
N PRO A 12 2.20 -18.10 28.32
CA PRO A 12 1.31 -17.31 29.18
C PRO A 12 1.75 -15.84 29.36
N SER A 13 2.81 -15.39 28.67
CA SER A 13 3.24 -13.99 28.70
C SER A 13 2.72 -13.24 27.48
N TRP A 14 1.89 -12.22 27.71
CA TRP A 14 1.37 -11.30 26.69
C TRP A 14 2.47 -10.74 25.77
N ARG A 15 3.68 -10.57 26.31
CA ARG A 15 4.88 -10.13 25.59
C ARG A 15 5.32 -11.12 24.51
N ALA A 16 5.37 -12.42 24.81
CA ALA A 16 5.77 -13.43 23.84
C ALA A 16 4.76 -13.55 22.69
N LEU A 17 3.46 -13.37 22.98
CA LEU A 17 2.42 -13.34 21.95
C LEU A 17 2.62 -12.17 20.98
N GLN A 18 2.89 -10.96 21.50
CA GLN A 18 3.15 -9.77 20.68
C GLN A 18 4.42 -9.92 19.82
N PHE A 19 5.48 -10.54 20.35
CA PHE A 19 6.68 -10.85 19.56
C PHE A 19 6.39 -11.86 18.45
N MET A 20 5.66 -12.94 18.77
CA MET A 20 5.35 -14.01 17.80
C MET A 20 4.42 -13.54 16.67
N THR A 21 3.52 -12.59 16.91
CA THR A 21 2.68 -12.00 15.85
C THR A 21 3.43 -10.97 15.01
N SER A 22 4.42 -10.28 15.59
CA SER A 22 5.26 -9.31 14.87
C SER A 22 6.34 -9.96 13.99
N LEU A 23 6.75 -11.19 14.31
CA LEU A 23 7.85 -11.84 13.61
C LEU A 23 7.50 -12.23 12.16
N PRO A 24 6.32 -12.81 11.86
CA PRO A 24 5.90 -13.05 10.47
C PRO A 24 5.72 -11.78 9.66
N THR A 25 5.21 -10.70 10.27
CA THR A 25 5.02 -9.42 9.57
C THR A 25 6.36 -8.74 9.28
N LEU A 26 7.32 -8.81 10.20
CA LEU A 26 8.67 -8.32 9.99
C LEU A 26 9.40 -9.13 8.90
N LEU A 27 9.33 -10.46 8.96
CA LEU A 27 9.92 -11.33 7.95
C LEU A 27 9.32 -11.05 6.57
N PHE A 28 7.99 -10.96 6.49
CA PHE A 28 7.29 -10.62 5.24
C PHE A 28 7.69 -9.23 4.73
N GLY A 29 7.82 -8.24 5.62
CA GLY A 29 8.28 -6.90 5.27
C GLY A 29 9.69 -6.90 4.67
N ILE A 30 10.63 -7.64 5.27
CA ILE A 30 12.00 -7.76 4.76
C ILE A 30 12.01 -8.49 3.40
N LEU A 31 11.24 -9.57 3.27
CA LEU A 31 11.11 -10.31 2.01
C LEU A 31 10.52 -9.42 0.92
N MET A 32 9.47 -8.65 1.23
CA MET A 32 8.86 -7.71 0.29
C MET A 32 9.84 -6.60 -0.10
N LEU A 33 10.62 -6.04 0.83
CA LEU A 33 11.65 -5.06 0.49
C LEU A 33 12.73 -5.63 -0.45
N ALA A 34 13.09 -6.90 -0.30
CA ALA A 34 14.08 -7.54 -1.15
C ALA A 34 13.54 -7.96 -2.53
N ILE A 35 12.28 -8.40 -2.60
CA ILE A 35 11.67 -8.94 -3.82
C ILE A 35 10.98 -7.85 -4.64
N LEU A 36 10.34 -6.89 -3.98
CA LEU A 36 9.55 -5.87 -4.64
C LEU A 36 10.49 -4.78 -5.19
N PRO A 37 10.58 -4.64 -6.52
CA PRO A 37 11.32 -3.52 -7.09
C PRO A 37 10.68 -2.20 -6.66
N GLU A 38 11.47 -1.12 -6.57
CA GLU A 38 10.94 0.22 -6.30
C GLU A 38 9.71 0.51 -7.18
N SER A 39 8.74 1.24 -6.62
CA SER A 39 7.49 1.50 -7.32
C SER A 39 7.76 2.23 -8.64
N PHE A 40 7.06 1.82 -9.70
CA PHE A 40 7.24 2.40 -11.04
C PHE A 40 7.03 3.93 -11.04
N GLY A 41 6.03 4.42 -10.28
CA GLY A 41 5.78 5.85 -10.11
C GLY A 41 6.94 6.60 -9.43
N PHE A 42 7.64 5.98 -8.48
CA PHE A 42 8.82 6.57 -7.86
C PHE A 42 10.00 6.67 -8.84
N LEU A 43 10.19 5.64 -9.68
CA LEU A 43 11.21 5.64 -10.73
C LEU A 43 10.96 6.71 -11.80
N ILE A 44 9.70 6.93 -12.16
CA ILE A 44 9.26 8.02 -13.05
C ILE A 44 9.52 9.38 -12.41
N ALA A 45 9.08 9.58 -11.17
CA ALA A 45 9.22 10.85 -10.45
C ALA A 45 10.70 11.25 -10.28
N LYS A 46 11.60 10.29 -10.05
CA LYS A 46 13.05 10.55 -9.98
C LYS A 46 13.76 10.63 -11.34
N LYS A 47 13.03 10.66 -12.46
CA LYS A 47 13.56 10.73 -13.84
C LYS A 47 14.62 9.65 -14.14
N LYS A 48 14.55 8.49 -13.49
CA LYS A 48 15.52 7.38 -13.67
C LYS A 48 15.12 6.50 -14.85
N HIS A 49 15.30 7.00 -16.07
CA HIS A 49 14.88 6.35 -17.32
C HIS A 49 15.36 4.89 -17.46
N LYS A 50 16.64 4.61 -17.17
CA LYS A 50 17.21 3.25 -17.29
C LYS A 50 16.57 2.25 -16.33
N SER A 51 16.27 2.66 -15.09
CA SER A 51 15.66 1.81 -14.08
C SER A 51 14.18 1.56 -14.36
N ALA A 52 13.47 2.58 -14.87
CA ALA A 52 12.07 2.45 -15.30
C ALA A 52 11.93 1.49 -16.49
N GLU A 53 12.85 1.55 -17.46
CA GLU A 53 12.85 0.63 -18.61
C GLU A 53 13.09 -0.83 -18.19
N VAL A 54 14.05 -1.08 -17.28
CA VAL A 54 14.29 -2.42 -16.71
C VAL A 54 13.08 -2.93 -15.93
N TRP A 55 12.41 -2.04 -15.18
CA TRP A 55 11.18 -2.36 -14.47
C TRP A 55 10.06 -2.77 -15.42
N ILE A 56 9.82 -2.00 -16.49
CA ILE A 56 8.81 -2.32 -17.52
C ILE A 56 9.14 -3.65 -18.20
N LYS A 57 10.39 -3.88 -18.61
CA LYS A 57 10.82 -5.15 -19.22
C LYS A 57 10.59 -6.33 -18.28
N ARG A 58 10.85 -6.17 -16.98
CA ARG A 58 10.58 -7.20 -15.96
C ARG A 58 9.07 -7.42 -15.79
N ALA A 59 8.28 -6.35 -15.70
CA ALA A 59 6.83 -6.43 -15.59
C ALA A 59 6.20 -7.11 -16.82
N GLN A 60 6.68 -6.80 -18.03
CA GLN A 60 6.23 -7.43 -19.27
C GLN A 60 6.57 -8.91 -19.35
N LYS A 61 7.74 -9.30 -18.85
CA LYS A 61 8.15 -10.72 -18.79
C LYS A 61 7.19 -11.54 -17.92
N TRP A 62 6.62 -10.96 -16.88
CA TRP A 62 5.71 -11.62 -15.95
C TRP A 62 4.22 -11.40 -16.30
N GLY A 63 3.89 -10.30 -16.97
CA GLY A 63 2.52 -9.87 -17.26
C GLY A 63 1.94 -10.35 -18.59
N GLY A 64 2.68 -11.15 -19.37
CA GLY A 64 2.18 -11.81 -20.59
C GLY A 64 1.78 -10.91 -21.77
N ARG A 65 1.78 -9.58 -21.58
CA ARG A 65 1.35 -8.60 -22.58
C ARG A 65 2.49 -7.63 -22.88
N LYS A 66 2.98 -7.68 -24.12
CA LYS A 66 4.02 -6.76 -24.62
C LYS A 66 3.33 -5.48 -25.07
N PHE A 67 3.69 -4.36 -24.45
CA PHE A 67 3.26 -3.03 -24.88
C PHE A 67 4.50 -2.20 -25.19
N ASP A 68 4.52 -1.55 -26.33
CA ASP A 68 5.61 -0.63 -26.65
C ASP A 68 5.37 0.68 -25.90
N CYS A 69 5.80 0.73 -24.63
CA CYS A 69 5.72 1.94 -23.82
C CYS A 69 7.00 2.75 -24.00
N ASP A 70 6.87 3.87 -24.72
CA ASP A 70 7.90 4.89 -24.82
C ASP A 70 8.06 5.57 -23.45
N VAL A 71 9.01 5.05 -22.67
CA VAL A 71 9.29 5.42 -21.27
C VAL A 71 9.51 6.93 -21.13
N VAL A 72 10.06 7.56 -22.17
CA VAL A 72 10.33 9.00 -22.21
C VAL A 72 9.03 9.80 -22.23
N LYS A 73 8.05 9.42 -23.06
CA LYS A 73 6.74 10.11 -23.15
C LYS A 73 5.88 9.92 -21.90
N THR A 74 5.94 8.75 -21.26
CA THR A 74 5.21 8.51 -20.00
C THR A 74 5.80 9.34 -18.86
N ILE A 75 7.13 9.43 -18.76
CA ILE A 75 7.79 10.26 -17.77
C ILE A 75 7.48 11.74 -18.03
N GLU A 76 7.55 12.20 -19.27
CA GLU A 76 7.27 13.60 -19.60
C GLU A 76 5.82 14.00 -19.31
N ASN A 77 4.84 13.14 -19.62
CA ASN A 77 3.42 13.40 -19.34
C ASN A 77 3.07 13.33 -17.84
N GLU A 78 3.68 12.41 -17.08
CA GLU A 78 3.49 12.31 -15.63
C GLU A 78 4.23 13.44 -14.89
N THR A 79 5.44 13.80 -15.31
CA THR A 79 6.20 14.93 -14.75
C THR A 79 5.54 16.27 -15.07
N ALA A 80 4.89 16.40 -16.24
CA ALA A 80 4.09 17.58 -16.57
C ALA A 80 2.80 17.69 -15.74
N ARG A 81 2.29 16.58 -15.19
CA ARG A 81 1.11 16.54 -14.32
C ARG A 81 1.40 16.63 -12.84
N VAL A 82 2.62 16.26 -12.42
CA VAL A 82 3.08 16.33 -11.04
C VAL A 82 4.17 17.39 -10.98
N PRO A 83 3.82 18.66 -10.73
CA PRO A 83 4.82 19.69 -10.52
C PRO A 83 5.75 19.26 -9.39
N GLU A 84 7.03 19.24 -9.75
CA GLU A 84 8.18 18.98 -8.90
C GLU A 84 8.02 19.70 -7.55
N GLU A 85 7.93 18.90 -6.48
CA GLU A 85 8.09 19.31 -5.08
C GLU A 85 7.05 20.27 -4.48
N THR A 86 5.75 20.01 -4.63
CA THR A 86 4.81 20.58 -3.64
C THR A 86 5.03 19.88 -2.31
N THR A 87 5.45 20.65 -1.31
CA THR A 87 5.63 20.21 0.07
C THR A 87 4.39 19.39 0.48
N LEU A 88 4.53 18.28 1.22
CA LEU A 88 3.39 17.42 1.60
C LEU A 88 2.22 18.23 2.19
N ALA A 89 2.52 19.31 2.92
CA ALA A 89 1.55 20.25 3.45
C ALA A 89 0.76 21.02 2.37
N GLU A 90 1.40 21.38 1.25
CA GLU A 90 0.79 22.07 0.12
C GLU A 90 -0.10 21.12 -0.69
N SER A 91 0.34 19.87 -0.91
CA SER A 91 -0.52 18.81 -1.45
C SER A 91 -1.73 18.53 -0.56
N LEU A 92 -1.55 18.44 0.77
CA LEU A 92 -2.66 18.32 1.72
C LEU A 92 -3.60 19.52 1.67
N ARG A 93 -3.05 20.73 1.57
CA ARG A 93 -3.84 21.96 1.47
C ARG A 93 -4.66 21.98 0.18
N HIS A 94 -4.10 21.56 -0.94
CA HIS A 94 -4.82 21.43 -2.21
C HIS A 94 -5.93 20.39 -2.13
N VAL A 95 -5.65 19.24 -1.52
CA VAL A 95 -6.62 18.15 -1.30
C VAL A 95 -7.79 18.61 -0.43
N VAL A 96 -7.53 19.36 0.63
CA VAL A 96 -8.58 19.91 1.51
C VAL A 96 -9.36 21.04 0.85
N HIS A 97 -8.75 21.75 -0.10
CA HIS A 97 -9.40 22.84 -0.82
C HIS A 97 -10.35 22.35 -1.93
N ASP A 98 -10.16 21.13 -2.46
CA ASP A 98 -11.06 20.55 -3.46
C ASP A 98 -12.27 19.86 -2.78
N PRO A 99 -13.48 20.44 -2.87
CA PRO A 99 -14.65 19.92 -2.17
C PRO A 99 -15.08 18.53 -2.66
N LYS A 100 -14.77 18.16 -3.91
CA LYS A 100 -15.11 16.83 -4.44
C LYS A 100 -14.23 15.76 -3.82
N LEU A 101 -12.94 16.06 -3.63
CA LEU A 101 -11.98 15.12 -3.07
C LEU A 101 -12.22 14.92 -1.58
N VAL A 102 -12.55 15.98 -0.86
CA VAL A 102 -13.00 15.91 0.54
C VAL A 102 -14.27 15.07 0.68
N LEU A 103 -15.25 15.24 -0.22
CA LEU A 103 -16.48 14.43 -0.21
C LEU A 103 -16.17 12.93 -0.38
N TYR A 104 -15.31 12.57 -1.34
CA TYR A 104 -14.93 11.17 -1.54
C TYR A 104 -14.18 10.60 -0.32
N MET A 105 -13.29 11.36 0.30
CA MET A 105 -12.61 10.94 1.53
C MET A 105 -13.59 10.77 2.71
N ALA A 106 -14.59 11.65 2.83
CA ALA A 106 -15.62 11.53 3.86
C ALA A 106 -16.46 10.26 3.67
N ILE A 107 -16.92 10.00 2.44
CA ILE A 107 -17.65 8.77 2.09
C ILE A 107 -16.81 7.54 2.42
N GLN A 108 -15.54 7.53 2.02
CA GLN A 108 -14.62 6.43 2.31
C GLN A 108 -14.44 6.21 3.82
N THR A 109 -14.35 7.28 4.60
CA THR A 109 -14.21 7.20 6.06
C THR A 109 -15.45 6.59 6.70
N VAL A 110 -16.65 6.99 6.24
CA VAL A 110 -17.91 6.41 6.72
C VAL A 110 -18.01 4.93 6.36
N LEU A 111 -17.64 4.54 5.14
CA LEU A 111 -17.61 3.13 4.72
C LEU A 111 -16.70 2.32 5.63
N TRP A 112 -15.48 2.79 5.88
CA TRP A 112 -14.54 2.14 6.80
C TRP A 112 -15.10 1.95 8.21
N VAL A 113 -15.81 2.94 8.75
CA VAL A 113 -16.43 2.83 10.08
C VAL A 113 -17.56 1.80 10.09
N VAL A 114 -18.39 1.76 9.04
CA VAL A 114 -19.47 0.79 8.91
C VAL A 114 -18.92 -0.63 8.76
N ASP A 115 -17.92 -0.83 7.89
CA ASP A 115 -17.24 -2.12 7.72
C ASP A 115 -16.63 -2.60 9.03
N PHE A 116 -15.97 -1.70 9.77
CA PHE A 116 -15.44 -2.01 11.09
C PHE A 116 -16.54 -2.42 12.08
N MET A 117 -17.67 -1.70 12.09
CA MET A 117 -18.79 -2.00 12.98
C MET A 117 -19.43 -3.37 12.64
N ILE A 118 -19.65 -3.65 11.36
CA ILE A 118 -20.18 -4.94 10.88
C ILE A 118 -19.21 -6.07 11.23
N TYR A 119 -17.91 -5.87 11.03
CA TYR A 119 -16.90 -6.87 11.39
C TYR A 119 -16.94 -7.19 12.89
N ASN A 120 -17.01 -6.17 13.75
CA ASN A 120 -17.12 -6.39 15.19
C ASN A 120 -18.43 -7.08 15.57
N ALA A 121 -19.55 -6.69 14.96
CA ALA A 121 -20.85 -7.34 15.19
C ALA A 121 -20.82 -8.82 14.80
N LEU A 122 -20.31 -9.14 13.60
CA LEU A 122 -20.13 -10.52 13.14
C LEU A 122 -19.19 -11.31 14.05
N SER A 123 -18.08 -10.69 14.48
CA SER A 123 -17.14 -11.33 15.41
C SER A 123 -17.80 -11.67 16.74
N LEU A 124 -18.62 -10.77 17.29
CA LEU A 124 -19.38 -11.01 18.53
C LEU A 124 -20.36 -12.17 18.35
N THR A 125 -21.20 -12.13 17.32
CA THR A 125 -22.19 -13.20 17.04
C THR A 125 -21.54 -14.54 16.69
N SER A 126 -20.31 -14.56 16.16
CA SER A 126 -19.58 -15.81 15.89
C SER A 126 -18.89 -16.42 17.12
N THR A 127 -18.77 -15.65 18.20
CA THR A 127 -18.10 -16.06 19.43
C THR A 127 -19.08 -16.57 20.49
N ASP A 128 -20.35 -16.14 20.42
CA ASP A 128 -21.50 -16.77 21.11
C ASP A 128 -21.93 -18.07 20.40
#